data_AF-A0A1S2MXQ2-F1
#
_entry.id   AF-A0A1S2MXQ2-F1
#
_cell.length_a   1.000
_cell.length_b   1.000
_cell.length_c   1.000
_cell.angle_alpha   90.00
_cell.angle_beta   90.00
_cell.angle_gamma   90.00
#
_symmetry.space_group_name_H-M   'P 1'
#
loop_
_entity.id
_entity.type
_entity.pdbx_description
1 polymer ?
#
loop_
_entity_poly.entity_id
_entity_poly.type
_entity_poly.pdbx_seq_one_letter_code
_entity_poly.pdbx_strand_id
1 'polypeptide(L)'
;MPGVGAAPRAPGAAHPHRLAPHRPHPEEGSTTNRRTEEPQEHRTGTPASSAPWADPDAGTAAASSGSAGDPAAGDPAAGDDAAATGGRTRGFTRRRLVAGAGIAGALGIAGFGGGAIGHHLGREQAAREAPTQLTYPFRGQHQQGITTPAQDNMYIAAYDVSTDDVAELKDLLARWTVAAEQMCAGELVGGEPDANPNKPPADTGEAWGYPPAGLSITFGFGRGLFQDADGKDRFGLKAKMPGVLAEGVPRFANENLREGSSDGDLVVQACSNDPQVCVHAIRNLTRMAFGTAVLRWGQIGYGRTSSTSADQETPRNLFGFKDGTANIKSQDGDEVLEKEVWVQDGDDAAADWMVGGSYLAARKIHMYLEVWDRVRLSEQEEVIGRDKRYGAPLSVDDPSAEHEFDALDLSARKDGELAIPKDAHVAVVAPENNGGHRMLRRGYNYTDGNDSLGRLDAGLFFIVFARDPRAGFFPILRKMTEKDALTEYLQHVGSALFAVPPGVAEGDTMVGQRLFE
;
A
#
# COMPACT_ATOMS: atom_id res chain seq x y z
N MET A 1 -70.96 20.36 32.84
CA MET A 1 -71.34 20.57 34.26
C MET A 1 -70.90 19.34 35.03
N PRO A 2 -70.00 19.47 36.02
CA PRO A 2 -69.11 20.61 36.34
C PRO A 2 -67.66 20.26 35.93
N GLY A 3 -66.73 21.14 35.59
CA GLY A 3 -66.58 22.59 35.50
C GLY A 3 -65.08 22.74 35.13
N VAL A 4 -64.68 23.20 33.95
CA VAL A 4 -64.61 24.60 33.47
C VAL A 4 -63.78 25.51 34.38
N GLY A 5 -62.70 26.10 33.83
CA GLY A 5 -62.09 27.34 34.33
C GLY A 5 -60.55 27.31 34.32
N ALA A 6 -59.87 27.61 33.20
CA ALA A 6 -59.50 28.95 32.74
C ALA A 6 -58.17 29.47 33.34
N ALA A 7 -57.15 29.62 32.48
CA ALA A 7 -56.09 30.63 32.59
C ALA A 7 -56.70 32.06 32.42
N PRO A 8 -55.98 33.21 32.44
CA PRO A 8 -54.54 33.51 32.57
C PRO A 8 -54.22 34.77 33.45
N ARG A 9 -52.96 35.25 33.37
CA ARG A 9 -52.44 36.65 33.51
C ARG A 9 -51.57 37.00 34.73
N ALA A 10 -50.35 37.44 34.38
CA ALA A 10 -49.43 38.27 35.15
C ALA A 10 -49.96 39.72 35.30
N PRO A 11 -49.36 40.52 36.20
CA PRO A 11 -48.36 41.53 35.78
C PRO A 11 -47.15 41.56 36.76
N GLY A 12 -45.91 41.94 36.44
CA GLY A 12 -45.45 43.05 35.62
C GLY A 12 -44.98 44.20 36.53
N ALA A 13 -43.66 44.34 36.74
CA ALA A 13 -42.90 45.56 37.15
C ALA A 13 -41.50 45.12 37.67
N ALA A 14 -40.36 45.78 37.45
CA ALA A 14 -39.95 46.88 36.60
C ALA A 14 -38.40 46.87 36.59
N HIS A 15 -37.80 47.19 35.45
CA HIS A 15 -36.40 47.61 35.24
C HIS A 15 -36.10 48.96 35.96
N PRO A 16 -34.89 49.58 35.86
CA PRO A 16 -33.52 49.10 35.57
C PRO A 16 -32.47 49.69 36.55
N HIS A 17 -31.22 49.23 36.52
CA HIS A 17 -30.08 50.14 36.76
C HIS A 17 -28.91 49.81 35.83
N ARG A 18 -28.75 50.67 34.82
CA ARG A 18 -27.46 51.01 34.20
C ARG A 18 -26.66 51.81 35.23
N LEU A 19 -25.34 51.60 35.27
CA LEU A 19 -24.35 52.64 34.96
C LEU A 19 -22.99 51.99 34.74
N ALA A 20 -22.32 52.50 33.71
CA ALA A 20 -21.16 51.94 33.06
C ALA A 20 -19.89 52.73 33.49
N PRO A 21 -18.81 52.84 32.68
CA PRO A 21 -17.47 52.42 33.07
C PRO A 21 -16.50 53.60 33.22
N HIS A 22 -15.35 53.37 33.85
CA HIS A 22 -14.20 54.29 33.82
C HIS A 22 -12.96 53.51 34.23
N ARG A 23 -11.75 53.74 33.72
CA ARG A 23 -11.18 54.32 32.49
C ARG A 23 -9.65 54.07 32.64
N PRO A 24 -8.87 54.21 31.56
CA PRO A 24 -7.41 54.01 31.53
C PRO A 24 -6.67 55.27 31.97
N HIS A 25 -5.33 55.24 32.03
CA HIS A 25 -4.36 56.31 31.70
C HIS A 25 -2.96 55.99 32.28
N PRO A 26 -1.85 56.64 31.85
CA PRO A 26 -1.61 57.39 30.60
C PRO A 26 -0.25 57.09 29.90
N GLU A 27 -0.12 57.57 28.66
CA GLU A 27 1.15 57.92 28.01
C GLU A 27 1.53 59.39 28.30
N GLU A 28 2.82 59.71 28.26
CA GLU A 28 3.49 60.93 27.74
C GLU A 28 5.01 60.75 28.02
N GLY A 29 6.01 61.04 27.17
CA GLY A 29 6.13 61.57 25.83
C GLY A 29 7.60 61.99 25.56
N SER A 30 8.04 61.88 24.30
CA SER A 30 9.13 62.64 23.61
C SER A 30 10.62 62.39 23.95
N THR A 31 11.41 61.94 22.96
CA THR A 31 12.23 62.82 22.08
C THR A 31 12.81 62.08 20.87
N THR A 32 12.55 62.64 19.69
CA THR A 32 13.30 62.69 18.42
C THR A 32 14.71 62.08 18.32
N ASN A 33 15.00 61.34 17.24
CA ASN A 33 15.88 61.84 16.17
C ASN A 33 15.71 61.14 14.80
N ARG A 34 15.78 61.94 13.74
CA ARG A 34 15.75 61.58 12.30
C ARG A 34 17.11 61.08 11.81
N ARG A 35 17.10 60.18 10.81
CA ARG A 35 17.87 60.18 9.54
C ARG A 35 17.41 58.96 8.71
N THR A 36 16.59 59.10 7.67
CA THR A 36 16.96 59.22 6.23
C THR A 36 18.08 58.28 5.79
N GLU A 37 17.73 57.25 5.00
CA GLU A 37 18.18 57.03 3.60
C GLU A 37 17.51 55.75 3.01
N GLU A 38 17.00 55.86 1.77
CA GLU A 38 16.55 54.75 0.91
C GLU A 38 17.77 54.06 0.19
N PRO A 39 17.59 53.22 -0.86
CA PRO A 39 17.47 51.77 -0.78
C PRO A 39 18.66 51.05 -1.48
N GLN A 40 18.87 49.75 -1.22
CA GLN A 40 19.70 48.92 -2.09
C GLN A 40 19.03 47.61 -2.48
N GLU A 41 19.15 47.35 -3.78
CA GLU A 41 18.55 46.31 -4.60
C GLU A 41 19.09 44.89 -4.35
N HIS A 42 18.29 43.93 -4.81
CA HIS A 42 18.66 42.63 -5.39
C HIS A 42 19.59 41.69 -4.60
N ARG A 43 19.04 40.54 -4.20
CA ARG A 43 19.30 39.26 -4.90
C ARG A 43 18.37 38.14 -4.42
N THR A 44 17.84 37.45 -5.42
CA THR A 44 17.09 36.18 -5.38
C THR A 44 17.92 35.06 -4.75
N GLY A 45 17.31 34.28 -3.86
CA GLY A 45 17.86 33.04 -3.33
C GLY A 45 16.79 31.96 -3.23
N THR A 46 16.88 30.97 -4.11
CA THR A 46 16.13 29.71 -4.14
C THR A 46 16.43 28.87 -2.88
N PRO A 47 15.49 28.11 -2.30
CA PRO A 47 15.83 27.07 -1.32
C PRO A 47 16.25 25.78 -2.05
N ALA A 48 17.45 25.31 -1.71
CA ALA A 48 18.02 24.06 -2.22
C ALA A 48 17.41 22.84 -1.53
N SER A 49 17.16 21.80 -2.33
CA SER A 49 16.73 20.48 -1.89
C SER A 49 17.85 19.72 -1.17
N SER A 50 17.49 18.98 -0.13
CA SER A 50 18.38 18.10 0.62
C SER A 50 18.18 16.64 0.19
N ALA A 51 19.25 16.00 -0.31
CA ALA A 51 19.39 14.55 -0.36
C ALA A 51 20.70 14.16 0.37
N PRO A 52 20.76 13.04 1.10
CA PRO A 52 21.81 12.78 2.08
C PRO A 52 22.93 11.89 1.50
N TRP A 53 24.19 12.22 1.77
CA TRP A 53 25.28 11.25 1.82
C TRP A 53 26.43 11.74 2.70
N ALA A 54 26.88 10.79 3.54
CA ALA A 54 28.19 10.59 4.16
C ALA A 54 28.92 11.78 4.82
N ASP A 55 29.16 11.61 6.12
CA ASP A 55 30.06 12.41 6.93
C ASP A 55 31.52 11.91 6.78
N PRO A 56 32.50 12.74 6.38
CA PRO A 56 33.90 12.37 6.36
C PRO A 56 34.67 13.11 7.45
N ASP A 57 34.87 12.48 8.62
CA ASP A 57 35.90 12.91 9.56
C ASP A 57 36.40 11.74 10.44
N ALA A 58 37.52 11.14 10.02
CA ALA A 58 38.41 10.40 10.92
C ALA A 58 39.85 10.54 10.40
N GLY A 59 40.62 11.38 11.09
CA GLY A 59 41.95 11.80 10.74
C GLY A 59 43.04 10.72 10.84
N THR A 60 44.03 10.96 9.99
CA THR A 60 45.43 10.52 9.98
C THR A 60 46.08 10.13 11.31
N ALA A 61 46.78 8.99 11.32
CA ALA A 61 48.04 8.83 12.04
C ALA A 61 48.98 7.89 11.26
N ALA A 62 50.09 8.45 10.79
CA ALA A 62 51.21 7.74 10.18
C ALA A 62 52.27 7.43 11.25
N ALA A 63 52.86 6.23 11.19
CA ALA A 63 54.17 5.94 11.78
C ALA A 63 54.91 4.91 10.92
N SER A 64 56.11 5.28 10.51
CA SER A 64 57.05 4.54 9.66
C SER A 64 58.27 4.08 10.47
N SER A 65 58.78 2.87 10.18
CA SER A 65 60.19 2.41 10.21
C SER A 65 60.20 0.89 10.41
N GLY A 66 60.99 0.02 9.77
CA GLY A 66 62.11 0.14 8.85
C GLY A 66 62.85 -1.21 8.85
N SER A 67 63.14 -1.74 7.65
CA SER A 67 64.23 -2.64 7.19
C SER A 67 64.94 -3.61 8.14
N ALA A 68 65.07 -4.90 7.75
CA ALA A 68 66.30 -5.48 7.19
C ALA A 68 66.31 -7.03 7.16
N GLY A 69 66.84 -7.62 6.08
CA GLY A 69 67.56 -8.91 6.14
C GLY A 69 67.13 -10.00 5.15
N ASP A 70 67.87 -10.13 4.04
CA ASP A 70 68.04 -11.35 3.22
C ASP A 70 69.52 -11.81 3.44
N PRO A 71 69.96 -13.08 3.25
CA PRO A 71 69.84 -13.75 1.94
C PRO A 71 69.83 -15.33 1.88
N ALA A 72 69.45 -15.80 0.69
CA ALA A 72 70.03 -16.89 -0.14
C ALA A 72 69.82 -18.42 0.15
N ALA A 73 69.21 -19.02 -0.88
CA ALA A 73 69.58 -20.25 -1.62
C ALA A 73 68.98 -21.63 -1.22
N GLY A 74 68.16 -22.17 -2.13
CA GLY A 74 67.89 -23.60 -2.26
C GLY A 74 66.57 -23.92 -2.99
N ASP A 75 66.62 -24.13 -4.30
CA ASP A 75 65.58 -24.81 -5.11
C ASP A 75 66.24 -26.08 -5.71
N PRO A 76 65.54 -27.18 -6.06
CA PRO A 76 64.18 -27.18 -6.66
C PRO A 76 63.21 -28.28 -6.17
N ALA A 77 61.90 -28.08 -6.38
CA ALA A 77 61.06 -29.00 -7.18
C ALA A 77 59.54 -28.70 -7.06
N ALA A 78 58.94 -28.41 -8.24
CA ALA A 78 57.61 -28.80 -8.72
C ALA A 78 56.34 -28.45 -7.90
N GLY A 79 55.53 -27.57 -8.48
CA GLY A 79 54.12 -27.36 -8.12
C GLY A 79 53.53 -26.18 -8.87
N ASP A 80 53.09 -26.42 -10.11
CA ASP A 80 52.55 -25.43 -11.05
C ASP A 80 51.28 -24.72 -10.55
N ASP A 81 51.32 -23.41 -10.80
CA ASP A 81 50.29 -22.50 -11.34
C ASP A 81 48.98 -22.20 -10.60
N ALA A 82 48.96 -20.95 -10.14
CA ALA A 82 47.80 -20.08 -9.95
C ALA A 82 47.05 -19.81 -11.25
N ALA A 83 45.72 -19.62 -11.17
CA ALA A 83 45.02 -18.53 -11.88
C ALA A 83 43.52 -18.45 -11.52
N ALA A 84 43.12 -17.26 -11.05
CA ALA A 84 41.94 -16.50 -11.43
C ALA A 84 40.65 -17.25 -11.83
N THR A 85 39.66 -17.26 -10.94
CA THR A 85 38.27 -17.58 -11.28
C THR A 85 37.54 -16.34 -11.80
N GLY A 86 37.58 -16.16 -13.12
CA GLY A 86 36.67 -15.27 -13.86
C GLY A 86 35.24 -15.83 -13.88
N GLY A 87 34.28 -14.99 -13.52
CA GLY A 87 32.85 -15.29 -13.61
C GLY A 87 32.42 -15.58 -15.05
N ARG A 88 31.71 -16.69 -15.24
CA ARG A 88 30.97 -17.01 -16.46
C ARG A 88 29.53 -17.35 -16.10
N THR A 89 28.63 -16.46 -16.52
CA THR A 89 27.18 -16.66 -16.61
C THR A 89 26.86 -17.84 -17.52
N ARG A 90 26.19 -18.87 -16.99
CA ARG A 90 25.70 -20.01 -17.77
C ARG A 90 24.38 -19.64 -18.44
N GLY A 91 24.42 -19.37 -19.75
CA GLY A 91 23.25 -19.36 -20.61
C GLY A 91 22.73 -20.80 -20.83
N PHE A 92 21.41 -20.99 -20.77
CA PHE A 92 20.77 -22.27 -21.08
C PHE A 92 20.46 -22.35 -22.58
N THR A 93 21.04 -23.34 -23.27
CA THR A 93 20.77 -23.61 -24.68
C THR A 93 19.59 -24.58 -24.84
N ARG A 94 18.57 -24.15 -25.59
CA ARG A 94 17.42 -24.94 -26.02
C ARG A 94 17.85 -26.04 -26.99
N ARG A 95 18.19 -27.25 -26.49
CA ARG A 95 18.20 -28.51 -27.27
C ARG A 95 18.55 -29.69 -26.36
N ARG A 96 17.54 -30.36 -25.82
CA ARG A 96 17.53 -31.80 -25.49
C ARG A 96 16.18 -32.17 -24.88
N LEU A 97 15.19 -32.35 -25.74
CA LEU A 97 13.93 -32.99 -25.35
C LEU A 97 13.41 -33.82 -26.52
N VAL A 98 14.18 -34.83 -26.91
CA VAL A 98 13.73 -36.04 -27.60
C VAL A 98 14.75 -37.14 -27.30
N ALA A 99 14.45 -38.03 -26.36
CA ALA A 99 14.97 -39.40 -26.27
C ALA A 99 14.47 -40.02 -24.95
N GLY A 100 13.41 -40.82 -25.02
CA GLY A 100 12.93 -41.54 -23.85
C GLY A 100 11.61 -42.28 -24.06
N ALA A 101 11.45 -42.99 -25.18
CA ALA A 101 10.35 -43.95 -25.33
C ALA A 101 10.84 -45.16 -26.14
N GLY A 102 10.85 -46.33 -25.48
CA GLY A 102 11.12 -47.66 -26.05
C GLY A 102 12.33 -48.36 -25.42
N ILE A 103 12.36 -49.63 -25.03
CA ILE A 103 11.48 -50.82 -25.18
C ILE A 103 11.92 -51.85 -24.10
N ALA A 104 10.98 -52.64 -23.54
CA ALA A 104 11.05 -54.09 -23.18
C ALA A 104 10.20 -54.36 -21.90
N GLY A 105 9.31 -55.34 -21.78
CA GLY A 105 8.96 -56.49 -22.62
C GLY A 105 8.73 -57.75 -21.75
N ALA A 106 7.46 -58.11 -21.53
CA ALA A 106 6.87 -59.44 -21.24
C ALA A 106 7.28 -60.28 -20.00
N LEU A 107 6.29 -60.68 -19.18
CA LEU A 107 5.88 -62.08 -18.87
C LEU A 107 4.84 -62.15 -17.72
N GLY A 108 3.73 -62.90 -17.92
CA GLY A 108 2.96 -63.50 -16.81
C GLY A 108 1.43 -63.43 -16.92
N ILE A 109 0.79 -64.47 -17.47
CA ILE A 109 -0.65 -64.76 -17.34
C ILE A 109 -0.88 -65.56 -16.05
N ALA A 110 -2.02 -65.30 -15.40
CA ALA A 110 -2.75 -66.10 -14.38
C ALA A 110 -2.58 -65.71 -12.89
N GLY A 111 -3.67 -65.20 -12.29
CA GLY A 111 -3.84 -65.12 -10.85
C GLY A 111 -4.91 -64.10 -10.43
N PHE A 112 -6.02 -64.59 -9.88
CA PHE A 112 -7.14 -63.81 -9.34
C PHE A 112 -6.70 -62.77 -8.30
N GLY A 113 -7.26 -61.54 -8.39
CA GLY A 113 -7.34 -60.58 -7.27
C GLY A 113 -6.30 -59.45 -7.29
N GLY A 114 -6.72 -58.24 -7.67
CA GLY A 114 -5.89 -57.03 -7.50
C GLY A 114 -6.08 -55.93 -8.55
N GLY A 115 -7.33 -55.60 -8.91
CA GLY A 115 -7.63 -54.53 -9.87
C GLY A 115 -8.43 -53.41 -9.23
N ALA A 116 -7.80 -52.56 -8.39
CA ALA A 116 -8.40 -51.30 -7.92
C ALA A 116 -7.40 -50.31 -7.28
N ILE A 117 -6.08 -50.45 -7.48
CA ILE A 117 -5.09 -49.50 -6.94
C ILE A 117 -4.14 -49.11 -8.07
N GLY A 118 -4.48 -48.06 -8.80
CA GLY A 118 -3.67 -47.60 -9.93
C GLY A 118 -4.31 -46.54 -10.83
N HIS A 119 -5.59 -46.22 -10.64
CA HIS A 119 -6.30 -45.22 -11.45
C HIS A 119 -6.73 -43.95 -10.67
N HIS A 120 -6.21 -43.73 -9.45
CA HIS A 120 -6.47 -42.52 -8.65
C HIS A 120 -5.23 -41.63 -8.41
N LEU A 121 -4.21 -41.72 -9.27
CA LEU A 121 -3.06 -40.80 -9.28
C LEU A 121 -2.94 -39.99 -10.59
N GLY A 122 -4.02 -39.92 -11.36
CA GLY A 122 -4.00 -39.34 -12.70
C GLY A 122 -5.31 -38.70 -13.13
N ARG A 123 -5.98 -37.96 -12.23
CA ARG A 123 -7.06 -37.03 -12.60
C ARG A 123 -6.68 -35.61 -12.19
N GLU A 124 -6.14 -34.91 -13.18
CA GLU A 124 -6.34 -33.48 -13.45
C GLU A 124 -5.94 -32.50 -12.34
N GLN A 125 -4.66 -32.52 -11.98
CA GLN A 125 -3.98 -31.25 -11.71
C GLN A 125 -3.66 -30.65 -13.08
N ALA A 126 -4.64 -29.95 -13.68
CA ALA A 126 -4.32 -29.01 -14.75
C ALA A 126 -3.14 -28.17 -14.23
N ALA A 127 -2.04 -28.12 -14.98
CA ALA A 127 -0.85 -27.41 -14.54
C ALA A 127 -1.26 -25.96 -14.29
N ARG A 128 -1.41 -25.58 -13.01
CA ARG A 128 -1.66 -24.18 -12.64
C ARG A 128 -0.50 -23.39 -13.21
N GLU A 129 -0.82 -22.35 -13.98
CA GLU A 129 0.21 -21.46 -14.50
C GLU A 129 1.08 -20.97 -13.34
N ALA A 130 2.40 -20.95 -13.54
CA ALA A 130 3.29 -20.44 -12.53
C ALA A 130 2.90 -18.98 -12.21
N PRO A 131 2.99 -18.51 -10.95
CA PRO A 131 2.61 -17.14 -10.60
C PRO A 131 3.29 -16.06 -11.46
N THR A 132 4.49 -16.35 -11.94
CA THR A 132 5.25 -15.47 -12.83
C THR A 132 4.71 -15.40 -14.27
N GLN A 133 3.85 -16.33 -14.69
CA GLN A 133 3.25 -16.37 -16.03
C GLN A 133 1.85 -15.77 -16.09
N LEU A 134 1.24 -15.50 -14.94
CA LEU A 134 -0.11 -14.93 -14.87
C LEU A 134 -0.18 -13.59 -15.58
N THR A 135 -1.34 -13.31 -16.17
CA THR A 135 -1.72 -11.99 -16.70
C THR A 135 -3.11 -11.64 -16.22
N TYR A 136 -3.38 -10.34 -16.08
CA TYR A 136 -4.70 -9.81 -15.75
C TYR A 136 -5.10 -8.76 -16.79
N PRO A 137 -6.37 -8.70 -17.22
CA PRO A 137 -6.82 -7.68 -18.15
C PRO A 137 -6.60 -6.27 -17.57
N PHE A 138 -5.87 -5.43 -18.31
CA PHE A 138 -5.67 -4.02 -17.94
C PHE A 138 -6.96 -3.20 -18.09
N ARG A 139 -7.68 -3.42 -19.20
CA ARG A 139 -8.98 -2.79 -19.50
C ARG A 139 -10.13 -3.60 -18.94
N GLY A 140 -11.15 -2.92 -18.42
CA GLY A 140 -12.30 -3.54 -17.78
C GLY A 140 -13.23 -2.53 -17.11
N GLN A 141 -14.30 -3.02 -16.49
CA GLN A 141 -15.26 -2.19 -15.75
C GLN A 141 -14.64 -1.55 -14.49
N HIS A 142 -13.80 -2.32 -13.79
CA HIS A 142 -13.05 -1.89 -12.61
C HIS A 142 -11.56 -1.97 -12.93
N GLN A 143 -10.76 -1.11 -12.32
CA GLN A 143 -9.30 -1.25 -12.42
C GLN A 143 -8.85 -2.56 -11.77
N GLN A 144 -7.89 -3.23 -12.39
CA GLN A 144 -7.14 -4.32 -11.78
C GLN A 144 -6.39 -3.86 -10.52
N GLY A 145 -5.89 -4.82 -9.72
CA GLY A 145 -5.17 -4.54 -8.48
C GLY A 145 -6.07 -4.23 -7.28
N ILE A 146 -7.40 -4.37 -7.45
CA ILE A 146 -8.41 -4.25 -6.38
C ILE A 146 -8.90 -5.65 -5.98
N THR A 147 -9.73 -6.28 -6.82
CA THR A 147 -10.22 -7.66 -6.63
C THR A 147 -9.32 -8.72 -7.26
N THR A 148 -8.32 -8.31 -8.04
CA THR A 148 -7.25 -9.18 -8.54
C THR A 148 -6.62 -9.96 -7.36
N PRO A 149 -6.39 -11.29 -7.48
CA PRO A 149 -5.66 -12.05 -6.48
C PRO A 149 -4.40 -11.31 -6.04
N ALA A 150 -4.20 -11.17 -4.73
CA ALA A 150 -3.12 -10.37 -4.18
C ALA A 150 -1.76 -10.97 -4.60
N GLN A 151 -0.96 -10.23 -5.36
CA GLN A 151 0.37 -10.66 -5.78
C GLN A 151 1.37 -10.53 -4.63
N ASP A 152 2.50 -11.21 -4.71
CA ASP A 152 3.45 -11.30 -3.60
C ASP A 152 4.24 -10.01 -3.31
N ASN A 153 4.36 -9.11 -4.28
CA ASN A 153 5.10 -7.86 -4.15
C ASN A 153 4.26 -6.65 -4.56
N MET A 154 4.62 -5.50 -4.00
CA MET A 154 4.03 -4.21 -4.32
C MET A 154 5.13 -3.15 -4.41
N TYR A 155 5.02 -2.25 -5.37
CA TYR A 155 5.57 -0.91 -5.27
C TYR A 155 4.46 0.10 -5.53
N ILE A 156 4.11 0.88 -4.51
CA ILE A 156 3.17 1.98 -4.61
C ILE A 156 3.91 3.31 -4.51
N ALA A 157 3.52 4.28 -5.35
CA ALA A 157 4.14 5.59 -5.42
C ALA A 157 3.06 6.67 -5.55
N ALA A 158 3.20 7.73 -4.76
CA ALA A 158 2.39 8.93 -4.90
C ALA A 158 3.21 10.07 -5.50
N TYR A 159 2.53 10.94 -6.24
CA TYR A 159 3.14 12.03 -6.99
C TYR A 159 2.40 13.33 -6.72
N ASP A 160 3.14 14.44 -6.68
CA ASP A 160 2.60 15.79 -6.71
C ASP A 160 2.69 16.31 -8.15
N VAL A 161 1.59 16.80 -8.71
CA VAL A 161 1.56 17.35 -10.08
C VAL A 161 2.22 18.72 -10.04
N SER A 162 3.27 18.91 -10.83
CA SER A 162 4.07 20.15 -10.87
C SER A 162 3.64 21.13 -11.95
N THR A 163 2.88 20.68 -12.95
CA THR A 163 2.31 21.57 -13.98
C THR A 163 1.03 22.26 -13.49
N ASP A 164 0.71 23.40 -14.12
CA ASP A 164 -0.58 24.10 -14.03
C ASP A 164 -1.41 23.89 -15.32
N ASP A 165 -0.90 23.16 -16.31
CA ASP A 165 -1.60 22.89 -17.58
C ASP A 165 -2.35 21.54 -17.55
N VAL A 166 -3.68 21.60 -17.63
CA VAL A 166 -4.54 20.41 -17.69
C VAL A 166 -4.27 19.56 -18.93
N ALA A 167 -3.81 20.14 -20.04
CA ALA A 167 -3.46 19.40 -21.25
C ALA A 167 -2.22 18.51 -21.03
N GLU A 168 -1.20 19.02 -20.33
CA GLU A 168 -0.01 18.25 -19.96
C GLU A 168 -0.35 17.11 -18.98
N LEU A 169 -1.25 17.37 -18.02
CA LEU A 169 -1.75 16.32 -17.12
C LEU A 169 -2.49 15.22 -17.88
N LYS A 170 -3.40 15.58 -18.80
CA LYS A 170 -4.13 14.61 -19.63
C LYS A 170 -3.18 13.80 -20.52
N ASP A 171 -2.18 14.45 -21.11
CA ASP A 171 -1.13 13.77 -21.89
C ASP A 171 -0.33 12.77 -21.02
N LEU A 172 0.04 13.15 -19.80
CA LEU A 172 0.70 12.23 -18.87
C LEU A 172 -0.16 11.01 -18.56
N LEU A 173 -1.44 11.20 -18.23
CA LEU A 173 -2.36 10.09 -17.92
C LEU A 173 -2.57 9.17 -19.13
N ALA A 174 -2.67 9.73 -20.34
CA ALA A 174 -2.75 8.94 -21.57
C ALA A 174 -1.48 8.10 -21.80
N ARG A 175 -0.31 8.71 -21.67
CA ARG A 175 0.97 8.02 -21.80
C ARG A 175 1.17 6.94 -20.74
N TRP A 176 0.82 7.22 -19.48
CA TRP A 176 0.82 6.24 -18.40
C TRP A 176 -0.12 5.06 -18.67
N THR A 177 -1.30 5.32 -19.24
CA THR A 177 -2.27 4.28 -19.59
C THR A 177 -1.70 3.32 -20.62
N VAL A 178 -1.11 3.85 -21.70
CA VAL A 178 -0.47 3.01 -22.75
C VAL A 178 0.71 2.21 -22.17
N ALA A 179 1.59 2.86 -21.41
CA ALA A 179 2.74 2.19 -20.81
C ALA A 179 2.31 1.08 -19.82
N ALA A 180 1.29 1.34 -19.00
CA ALA A 180 0.77 0.36 -18.05
C ALA A 180 0.12 -0.83 -18.76
N GLU A 181 -0.63 -0.60 -19.84
CA GLU A 181 -1.22 -1.67 -20.65
C GLU A 181 -0.14 -2.59 -21.24
N GLN A 182 0.93 -2.00 -21.81
CA GLN A 182 2.08 -2.74 -22.34
C GLN A 182 2.79 -3.57 -21.25
N MET A 183 3.14 -2.94 -20.13
CA MET A 183 3.85 -3.62 -19.05
C MET A 183 3.01 -4.75 -18.44
N CYS A 184 1.69 -4.57 -18.27
CA CYS A 184 0.79 -5.61 -17.79
C CYS A 184 0.67 -6.79 -18.77
N ALA A 185 0.89 -6.57 -20.06
CA ALA A 185 1.02 -7.63 -21.06
C ALA A 185 2.41 -8.30 -21.07
N GLY A 186 3.35 -7.84 -20.24
CA GLY A 186 4.76 -8.28 -20.24
C GLY A 186 5.59 -7.70 -21.38
N GLU A 187 5.12 -6.62 -22.00
CA GLU A 187 5.81 -5.90 -23.06
C GLU A 187 6.64 -4.75 -22.48
N LEU A 188 7.63 -4.30 -23.26
CA LEU A 188 8.41 -3.10 -22.93
C LEU A 188 7.63 -1.84 -23.31
N VAL A 189 7.82 -0.77 -22.54
CA VAL A 189 7.24 0.55 -22.83
C VAL A 189 7.76 1.05 -24.18
N GLY A 190 6.84 1.24 -25.14
CA GLY A 190 7.18 1.66 -26.50
C GLY A 190 7.82 0.57 -27.38
N GLY A 191 7.89 -0.67 -26.91
CA GLY A 191 8.41 -1.82 -27.66
C GLY A 191 9.94 -1.92 -27.70
N GLU A 192 10.47 -2.49 -28.78
CA GLU A 192 11.91 -2.62 -29.02
C GLU A 192 12.61 -1.23 -29.05
N PRO A 193 13.86 -1.12 -28.56
CA PRO A 193 14.65 0.11 -28.63
C PRO A 193 14.78 0.66 -30.05
N ASP A 194 14.80 1.99 -30.12
CA ASP A 194 15.05 2.70 -31.37
C ASP A 194 16.40 2.30 -31.97
N ALA A 195 16.45 2.11 -33.29
CA ALA A 195 17.68 1.75 -34.00
C ALA A 195 18.75 2.87 -33.94
N ASN A 196 18.36 4.11 -33.65
CA ASN A 196 19.28 5.22 -33.46
C ASN A 196 19.97 5.12 -32.08
N PRO A 197 21.28 4.81 -32.01
CA PRO A 197 21.98 4.64 -30.73
C PRO A 197 22.13 5.94 -29.92
N ASN A 198 21.81 7.10 -30.50
CA ASN A 198 21.92 8.39 -29.84
C ASN A 198 20.60 8.87 -29.21
N LYS A 199 19.52 8.08 -29.31
CA LYS A 199 18.23 8.41 -28.70
C LYS A 199 18.07 7.60 -27.40
N PRO A 200 17.62 8.22 -26.29
CA PRO A 200 17.26 7.47 -25.10
C PRO A 200 16.18 6.41 -25.42
N PRO A 201 16.28 5.18 -24.89
CA PRO A 201 15.24 4.17 -25.08
C PRO A 201 13.93 4.60 -24.40
N ALA A 202 12.80 4.10 -24.91
CA ALA A 202 11.48 4.37 -24.34
C ALA A 202 11.27 3.61 -23.02
N ASP A 203 11.83 2.41 -22.90
CA ASP A 203 11.85 1.60 -21.68
C ASP A 203 13.24 1.63 -21.01
N THR A 204 13.30 1.52 -19.69
CA THR A 204 14.56 1.48 -18.91
C THR A 204 15.30 0.14 -18.95
N GLY A 205 14.65 -0.93 -19.42
CA GLY A 205 15.27 -2.19 -19.85
C GLY A 205 15.55 -3.23 -18.75
N GLU A 206 15.34 -2.93 -17.47
CA GLU A 206 15.61 -3.88 -16.39
C GLU A 206 14.67 -5.09 -16.40
N ALA A 207 13.44 -4.98 -16.92
CA ALA A 207 12.51 -6.10 -17.04
C ALA A 207 12.61 -6.83 -18.39
N TRP A 208 13.67 -6.59 -19.18
CA TRP A 208 13.82 -7.24 -20.47
C TRP A 208 13.87 -8.77 -20.34
N GLY A 209 12.93 -9.45 -21.02
CA GLY A 209 12.82 -10.91 -20.99
C GLY A 209 12.20 -11.48 -19.73
N TYR A 210 11.67 -10.63 -18.84
CA TYR A 210 10.82 -11.06 -17.72
C TYR A 210 9.44 -11.42 -18.26
N PRO A 211 8.75 -12.41 -17.65
CA PRO A 211 7.35 -12.66 -17.93
C PRO A 211 6.45 -11.58 -17.28
N PRO A 212 5.15 -11.50 -17.63
CA PRO A 212 4.24 -10.50 -17.08
C PRO A 212 4.10 -10.53 -15.54
N ALA A 213 4.34 -11.69 -14.93
CA ALA A 213 4.37 -11.89 -13.49
C ALA A 213 3.12 -11.41 -12.75
N GLY A 214 1.95 -11.51 -13.40
CA GLY A 214 0.68 -11.06 -12.86
C GLY A 214 0.67 -9.57 -12.55
N LEU A 215 1.45 -8.74 -13.24
CA LEU A 215 1.52 -7.31 -12.99
C LEU A 215 0.13 -6.67 -13.09
N SER A 216 -0.32 -6.02 -12.02
CA SER A 216 -1.44 -5.09 -12.05
C SER A 216 -0.98 -3.69 -11.70
N ILE A 217 -1.47 -2.70 -12.43
CA ILE A 217 -1.23 -1.28 -12.17
C ILE A 217 -2.59 -0.61 -11.93
N THR A 218 -2.73 0.04 -10.77
CA THR A 218 -3.93 0.78 -10.34
C THR A 218 -3.59 2.25 -10.15
N PHE A 219 -4.43 3.15 -10.68
CA PHE A 219 -4.27 4.59 -10.58
C PHE A 219 -5.33 5.21 -9.69
N GLY A 220 -4.98 6.23 -8.92
CA GLY A 220 -5.93 7.02 -8.14
C GLY A 220 -5.56 8.50 -8.07
N PHE A 221 -6.55 9.32 -7.72
CA PHE A 221 -6.46 10.77 -7.67
C PHE A 221 -6.70 11.25 -6.23
N GLY A 222 -5.72 11.95 -5.67
CA GLY A 222 -5.80 12.51 -4.33
C GLY A 222 -6.38 13.92 -4.35
N ARG A 223 -6.65 14.45 -3.16
CA ARG A 223 -7.26 15.77 -2.98
C ARG A 223 -6.51 16.88 -3.73
N GLY A 224 -5.17 16.81 -3.74
CA GLY A 224 -4.30 17.84 -4.31
C GLY A 224 -4.41 18.00 -5.84
N LEU A 225 -4.96 17.00 -6.55
CA LEU A 225 -5.31 17.11 -7.96
C LEU A 225 -6.48 18.09 -8.19
N PHE A 226 -7.43 18.15 -7.27
CA PHE A 226 -8.64 18.97 -7.38
C PHE A 226 -8.45 20.38 -6.83
N GLN A 227 -7.59 20.51 -5.82
CA GLN A 227 -7.20 21.78 -5.25
C GLN A 227 -5.84 21.66 -4.57
N ASP A 228 -4.94 22.59 -4.82
CA ASP A 228 -3.64 22.60 -4.14
C ASP A 228 -3.75 22.96 -2.64
N ALA A 229 -2.60 23.05 -1.97
CA ALA A 229 -2.53 23.38 -0.54
C ALA A 229 -3.13 24.76 -0.19
N ASP A 230 -3.12 25.71 -1.13
CA ASP A 230 -3.72 27.03 -0.98
C ASP A 230 -5.22 27.06 -1.39
N GLY A 231 -5.74 25.93 -1.85
CA GLY A 231 -7.13 25.75 -2.26
C GLY A 231 -7.45 26.20 -3.69
N LYS A 232 -6.42 26.49 -4.50
CA LYS A 232 -6.54 26.89 -5.92
C LYS A 232 -6.88 25.68 -6.77
N ASP A 233 -7.85 25.86 -7.65
CA ASP A 233 -8.24 24.88 -8.65
C ASP A 233 -7.38 25.07 -9.92
N ARG A 234 -6.27 24.32 -10.00
CA ARG A 234 -5.31 24.44 -11.12
C ARG A 234 -5.88 23.95 -12.45
N PHE A 235 -6.83 23.01 -12.41
CA PHE A 235 -7.27 22.27 -13.59
C PHE A 235 -8.78 22.40 -13.88
N GLY A 236 -9.51 23.22 -13.11
CA GLY A 236 -10.96 23.36 -13.22
C GLY A 236 -11.73 22.12 -12.71
N LEU A 237 -11.13 21.34 -11.81
CA LEU A 237 -11.66 20.06 -11.35
C LEU A 237 -12.32 20.15 -9.97
N LYS A 238 -12.19 21.25 -9.23
CA LYS A 238 -12.64 21.35 -7.82
C LYS A 238 -14.12 21.02 -7.64
N ALA A 239 -14.97 21.38 -8.60
CA ALA A 239 -16.40 21.07 -8.57
C ALA A 239 -16.71 19.58 -8.75
N LYS A 240 -15.76 18.78 -9.24
CA LYS A 240 -15.86 17.33 -9.43
C LYS A 240 -15.19 16.52 -8.31
N MET A 241 -14.69 17.20 -7.27
CA MET A 241 -14.02 16.54 -6.14
C MET A 241 -15.04 15.76 -5.31
N PRO A 242 -14.85 14.44 -5.13
CA PRO A 242 -15.74 13.66 -4.28
C PRO A 242 -15.70 14.17 -2.83
N GLY A 243 -16.85 14.15 -2.15
CA GLY A 243 -17.00 14.58 -0.76
C GLY A 243 -16.06 13.83 0.19
N VAL A 244 -15.82 12.54 -0.09
CA VAL A 244 -14.84 11.71 0.63
C VAL A 244 -13.44 12.33 0.62
N LEU A 245 -12.97 12.84 -0.52
CA LEU A 245 -11.66 13.52 -0.61
C LEU A 245 -11.70 14.94 -0.02
N ALA A 246 -12.83 15.63 -0.17
CA ALA A 246 -13.05 16.97 0.36
C ALA A 246 -13.05 17.00 1.90
N GLU A 247 -13.53 15.93 2.54
CA GLU A 247 -13.45 15.74 3.99
C GLU A 247 -12.06 15.23 4.42
N GLY A 248 -11.49 14.30 3.66
CA GLY A 248 -10.19 13.70 3.94
C GLY A 248 -10.23 12.64 5.05
N VAL A 249 -9.06 12.10 5.39
CA VAL A 249 -8.93 11.12 6.48
C VAL A 249 -8.98 11.87 7.82
N PRO A 250 -9.85 11.49 8.77
CA PRO A 250 -9.84 12.06 10.11
C PRO A 250 -8.49 11.87 10.78
N ARG A 251 -8.14 12.74 11.74
CA ARG A 251 -7.04 12.46 12.66
C ARG A 251 -7.49 11.47 13.72
N PHE A 252 -6.59 10.58 14.10
CA PHE A 252 -6.79 9.55 15.10
C PHE A 252 -5.78 9.67 16.25
N ALA A 253 -6.09 9.06 17.39
CA ALA A 253 -5.18 9.05 18.53
C ALA A 253 -3.90 8.26 18.20
N ASN A 254 -2.79 8.64 18.84
CA ASN A 254 -1.49 7.96 18.75
C ASN A 254 -0.85 7.90 17.34
N GLU A 255 -1.35 8.69 16.38
CA GLU A 255 -0.69 8.86 15.09
C GLU A 255 0.57 9.73 15.20
N ASN A 256 1.57 9.43 14.38
CA ASN A 256 2.76 10.25 14.17
C ASN A 256 3.01 10.41 12.66
N LEU A 257 2.00 10.96 11.97
CA LEU A 257 1.99 11.06 10.51
C LEU A 257 3.13 11.94 10.01
N ARG A 258 3.93 11.39 9.10
CA ARG A 258 5.02 12.07 8.42
C ARG A 258 4.50 12.61 7.09
N GLU A 259 4.72 13.90 6.85
CA GLU A 259 4.25 14.58 5.64
C GLU A 259 4.81 13.93 4.37
N GLY A 260 6.11 13.61 4.36
CA GLY A 260 6.80 12.93 3.25
C GLY A 260 6.43 11.45 3.08
N SER A 261 5.41 10.95 3.77
CA SER A 261 4.85 9.60 3.61
C SER A 261 3.33 9.61 3.60
N SER A 262 2.74 10.77 3.32
CA SER A 262 1.31 11.02 3.37
C SER A 262 0.84 11.79 2.13
N ASP A 263 -0.45 11.69 1.83
CA ASP A 263 -1.12 12.40 0.73
C ASP A 263 -0.50 12.18 -0.67
N GLY A 264 -0.69 13.12 -1.58
CA GLY A 264 -0.27 13.09 -2.98
C GLY A 264 -1.41 13.43 -3.94
N ASP A 265 -1.10 14.00 -5.10
CA ASP A 265 -2.08 14.34 -6.15
C ASP A 265 -2.49 13.11 -6.95
N LEU A 266 -1.54 12.23 -7.25
CA LEU A 266 -1.73 10.99 -8.00
C LEU A 266 -1.14 9.82 -7.21
N VAL A 267 -1.71 8.63 -7.33
CA VAL A 267 -1.10 7.39 -6.84
C VAL A 267 -1.07 6.33 -7.93
N VAL A 268 0.00 5.55 -7.95
CA VAL A 268 0.15 4.35 -8.76
C VAL A 268 0.52 3.18 -7.85
N GLN A 269 -0.31 2.15 -7.81
CA GLN A 269 -0.02 0.88 -7.15
C GLN A 269 0.35 -0.16 -8.21
N ALA A 270 1.62 -0.59 -8.24
CA ALA A 270 2.07 -1.72 -9.05
C ALA A 270 2.23 -2.96 -8.16
N CYS A 271 1.55 -4.05 -8.49
CA CYS A 271 1.66 -5.33 -7.77
C CYS A 271 2.01 -6.46 -8.73
N SER A 272 2.96 -7.32 -8.37
CA SER A 272 3.43 -8.42 -9.19
C SER A 272 4.02 -9.55 -8.33
N ASN A 273 4.03 -10.76 -8.88
CA ASN A 273 4.72 -11.90 -8.28
C ASN A 273 6.25 -11.83 -8.47
N ASP A 274 6.76 -10.78 -9.12
CA ASP A 274 8.17 -10.44 -9.22
C ASP A 274 8.43 -8.98 -8.77
N PRO A 275 9.33 -8.74 -7.80
CA PRO A 275 9.60 -7.39 -7.30
C PRO A 275 10.29 -6.49 -8.34
N GLN A 276 11.11 -7.06 -9.24
CA GLN A 276 11.78 -6.29 -10.29
C GLN A 276 10.77 -5.74 -11.31
N VAL A 277 9.70 -6.50 -11.59
CA VAL A 277 8.59 -6.05 -12.43
C VAL A 277 7.82 -4.88 -11.78
N CYS A 278 7.63 -4.91 -10.45
CA CYS A 278 7.05 -3.75 -9.73
C CYS A 278 7.93 -2.49 -9.84
N VAL A 279 9.25 -2.66 -9.64
CA VAL A 279 10.22 -1.55 -9.74
C VAL A 279 10.28 -0.97 -11.15
N HIS A 280 10.35 -1.83 -12.16
CA HIS A 280 10.32 -1.44 -13.57
C HIS A 280 9.08 -0.59 -13.90
N ALA A 281 7.89 -1.01 -13.46
CA ALA A 281 6.65 -0.29 -13.70
C ALA A 281 6.68 1.13 -13.12
N ILE A 282 6.96 1.25 -11.81
CA ILE A 282 7.00 2.56 -11.14
C ILE A 282 8.14 3.43 -11.70
N ARG A 283 9.30 2.87 -12.04
CA ARG A 283 10.43 3.61 -12.59
C ARG A 283 10.10 4.19 -13.96
N ASN A 284 9.50 3.42 -14.86
CA ASN A 284 9.10 3.93 -16.18
C ASN A 284 8.04 5.03 -16.06
N LEU A 285 7.01 4.82 -15.23
CA LEU A 285 5.96 5.81 -15.02
C LEU A 285 6.53 7.11 -14.38
N THR A 286 7.43 6.99 -13.40
CA THR A 286 8.14 8.14 -12.81
C THR A 286 8.98 8.88 -13.84
N ARG A 287 9.72 8.16 -14.69
CA ARG A 287 10.52 8.76 -15.78
C ARG A 287 9.63 9.55 -16.74
N MET A 288 8.46 9.03 -17.06
CA MET A 288 7.48 9.65 -17.95
C MET A 288 6.77 10.86 -17.32
N ALA A 289 6.76 10.96 -15.98
CA ALA A 289 6.19 12.07 -15.25
C ALA A 289 7.07 13.33 -15.26
N PHE A 290 8.36 13.20 -15.63
CA PHE A 290 9.31 14.30 -15.61
C PHE A 290 8.77 15.55 -16.33
N GLY A 291 8.74 16.68 -15.62
CA GLY A 291 8.19 17.95 -16.10
C GLY A 291 6.72 18.19 -15.75
N THR A 292 5.93 17.13 -15.51
CA THR A 292 4.49 17.21 -15.25
C THR A 292 4.13 16.84 -13.81
N ALA A 293 4.82 15.87 -13.20
CA ALA A 293 4.65 15.48 -11.81
C ALA A 293 5.97 14.99 -11.19
N VAL A 294 6.08 15.06 -9.87
CA VAL A 294 7.25 14.66 -9.09
C VAL A 294 6.86 13.58 -8.08
N LEU A 295 7.75 12.60 -7.89
CA LEU A 295 7.54 11.57 -6.88
C LEU A 295 7.53 12.23 -5.49
N ARG A 296 6.42 12.08 -4.77
CA ARG A 296 6.25 12.57 -3.40
C ARG A 296 6.78 11.56 -2.40
N TRP A 297 6.34 10.32 -2.53
CA TRP A 297 6.79 9.19 -1.72
C TRP A 297 6.59 7.88 -2.46
N GLY A 298 7.37 6.86 -2.09
CA GLY A 298 7.25 5.51 -2.61
C GLY A 298 7.42 4.49 -1.49
N GLN A 299 6.68 3.38 -1.57
CA GLN A 299 6.83 2.27 -0.65
C GLN A 299 6.89 0.95 -1.40
N ILE A 300 7.97 0.21 -1.15
CA ILE A 300 8.08 -1.19 -1.55
C ILE A 300 7.48 -2.05 -0.43
N GLY A 301 6.61 -2.97 -0.81
CA GLY A 301 6.09 -4.03 0.03
C GLY A 301 6.59 -5.39 -0.44
N TYR A 302 7.16 -6.17 0.48
CA TYR A 302 7.64 -7.53 0.22
C TYR A 302 6.79 -8.52 1.02
N GLY A 303 6.06 -9.39 0.33
CA GLY A 303 5.12 -10.32 0.97
C GLY A 303 3.78 -9.65 1.28
N ARG A 304 2.76 -10.06 0.53
CA ARG A 304 1.36 -9.72 0.81
C ARG A 304 0.96 -10.11 2.23
N THR A 305 0.13 -9.28 2.88
CA THR A 305 -0.55 -9.59 4.15
C THR A 305 -2.05 -9.66 3.95
N SER A 306 -2.45 -10.03 2.74
CA SER A 306 -3.83 -10.10 2.31
C SER A 306 -4.03 -11.23 1.32
N SER A 307 -5.26 -11.73 1.28
CA SER A 307 -5.76 -12.64 0.26
C SER A 307 -7.08 -12.05 -0.24
N THR A 308 -7.22 -11.89 -1.55
CA THR A 308 -8.42 -11.37 -2.21
C THR A 308 -9.13 -12.44 -3.03
N SER A 309 -8.63 -13.69 -2.99
CA SER A 309 -9.23 -14.86 -3.61
C SER A 309 -9.24 -16.04 -2.63
N ALA A 310 -10.31 -16.82 -2.63
CA ALA A 310 -10.42 -18.06 -1.86
C ALA A 310 -9.38 -19.13 -2.25
N ASP A 311 -8.80 -19.04 -3.45
CA ASP A 311 -7.76 -19.96 -3.93
C ASP A 311 -6.36 -19.65 -3.38
N GLN A 312 -6.20 -18.54 -2.65
CA GLN A 312 -4.92 -18.14 -2.05
C GLN A 312 -4.85 -18.55 -0.59
N GLU A 313 -3.76 -19.23 -0.23
CA GLU A 313 -3.40 -19.37 1.18
C GLU A 313 -3.29 -18.00 1.85
N THR A 314 -3.76 -17.91 3.10
CA THR A 314 -3.64 -16.69 3.89
C THR A 314 -2.18 -16.48 4.28
N PRO A 315 -1.57 -15.35 3.88
CA PRO A 315 -0.18 -15.07 4.17
C PRO A 315 0.00 -14.59 5.62
N ARG A 316 1.24 -14.26 6.01
CA ARG A 316 1.54 -13.73 7.34
C ARG A 316 2.05 -12.30 7.30
N ASN A 317 1.72 -11.54 8.34
CA ASN A 317 2.35 -10.25 8.60
C ASN A 317 3.61 -10.39 9.49
N LEU A 318 4.31 -9.28 9.75
CA LEU A 318 5.54 -9.28 10.55
C LEU A 318 5.34 -9.58 12.04
N PHE A 319 4.13 -9.46 12.58
CA PHE A 319 3.81 -10.00 13.91
C PHE A 319 3.71 -11.53 13.91
N GLY A 320 3.73 -12.16 12.73
CA GLY A 320 3.73 -13.60 12.52
C GLY A 320 2.35 -14.23 12.48
N PHE A 321 1.28 -13.43 12.43
CA PHE A 321 -0.10 -13.91 12.36
C PHE A 321 -0.57 -14.05 10.90
N LYS A 322 -1.49 -14.98 10.66
CA LYS A 322 -2.20 -15.05 9.38
C LYS A 322 -3.02 -13.78 9.17
N ASP A 323 -2.87 -13.16 8.01
CA ASP A 323 -3.50 -11.88 7.70
C ASP A 323 -4.24 -11.94 6.36
N GLY A 324 -5.56 -11.76 6.43
CA GLY A 324 -6.45 -11.86 5.26
C GLY A 324 -7.51 -12.97 5.33
N THR A 325 -7.64 -13.67 6.45
CA THR A 325 -8.67 -14.71 6.68
C THR A 325 -10.09 -14.15 6.48
N ALA A 326 -10.49 -13.20 7.32
CA ALA A 326 -11.76 -12.46 7.19
C ALA A 326 -11.54 -11.21 6.32
N ASN A 327 -11.46 -11.41 5.01
CA ASN A 327 -11.34 -10.33 4.02
C ASN A 327 -12.43 -10.49 2.98
N ILE A 328 -12.83 -9.39 2.32
CA ILE A 328 -13.66 -9.51 1.12
C ILE A 328 -12.85 -10.23 0.03
N LYS A 329 -13.44 -11.26 -0.56
CA LYS A 329 -12.87 -12.04 -1.68
C LYS A 329 -13.62 -11.73 -2.96
N SER A 330 -12.98 -11.90 -4.10
CA SER A 330 -13.63 -11.78 -5.40
C SER A 330 -14.80 -12.77 -5.57
N GLN A 331 -14.79 -13.89 -4.84
CA GLN A 331 -15.85 -14.90 -4.85
C GLN A 331 -17.04 -14.58 -3.92
N ASP A 332 -17.02 -13.50 -3.13
CA ASP A 332 -18.13 -13.14 -2.22
C ASP A 332 -19.38 -12.63 -2.96
N GLY A 333 -19.31 -12.49 -4.29
CA GLY A 333 -20.42 -12.11 -5.16
C GLY A 333 -20.57 -10.59 -5.35
N ASP A 334 -21.24 -10.23 -6.45
CA ASP A 334 -21.38 -8.84 -6.88
C ASP A 334 -22.10 -7.97 -5.84
N GLU A 335 -23.14 -8.50 -5.18
CA GLU A 335 -23.90 -7.77 -4.14
C GLU A 335 -22.98 -7.28 -3.00
N VAL A 336 -22.01 -8.10 -2.58
CA VAL A 336 -21.05 -7.73 -1.53
C VAL A 336 -20.08 -6.67 -2.03
N LEU A 337 -19.56 -6.84 -3.23
CA LEU A 337 -18.58 -5.93 -3.83
C LEU A 337 -19.20 -4.56 -4.15
N GLU A 338 -20.42 -4.53 -4.70
CA GLU A 338 -21.19 -3.30 -4.96
C GLU A 338 -21.58 -2.56 -3.68
N LYS A 339 -21.84 -3.30 -2.60
CA LYS A 339 -22.14 -2.71 -1.29
C LYS A 339 -20.92 -2.10 -0.63
N GLU A 340 -19.79 -2.81 -0.62
CA GLU A 340 -18.66 -2.48 0.26
C GLU A 340 -17.45 -1.87 -0.50
N VAL A 341 -17.29 -2.11 -1.80
CA VAL A 341 -16.07 -1.78 -2.57
C VAL A 341 -16.32 -0.76 -3.68
N TRP A 342 -17.37 -0.94 -4.49
CA TRP A 342 -17.59 -0.15 -5.70
C TRP A 342 -18.53 1.03 -5.48
N VAL A 343 -18.10 2.22 -5.91
CA VAL A 343 -18.95 3.42 -5.96
C VAL A 343 -20.13 3.19 -6.89
N GLN A 344 -21.32 3.50 -6.42
CA GLN A 344 -22.58 3.35 -7.15
C GLN A 344 -23.10 4.68 -7.67
N ASP A 345 -24.00 4.60 -8.63
CA ASP A 345 -24.76 5.74 -9.11
C ASP A 345 -25.52 6.42 -7.97
N GLY A 346 -25.47 7.75 -7.92
CA GLY A 346 -26.11 8.55 -6.87
C GLY A 346 -25.40 8.61 -5.52
N ASP A 347 -24.23 7.97 -5.35
CA ASP A 347 -23.44 8.08 -4.11
C ASP A 347 -22.93 9.50 -3.84
N ASP A 348 -22.53 10.20 -4.91
CA ASP A 348 -22.04 11.56 -4.85
C ASP A 348 -22.30 12.29 -6.16
N ALA A 349 -23.25 13.22 -6.16
CA ALA A 349 -23.65 13.99 -7.34
C ALA A 349 -22.53 14.90 -7.90
N ALA A 350 -21.49 15.20 -7.13
CA ALA A 350 -20.32 15.92 -7.63
C ALA A 350 -19.34 14.98 -8.36
N ALA A 351 -19.45 13.67 -8.18
CA ALA A 351 -18.47 12.69 -8.60
C ALA A 351 -19.07 11.51 -9.39
N ASP A 352 -20.04 11.76 -10.28
CA ASP A 352 -20.61 10.72 -11.16
C ASP A 352 -19.53 9.99 -12.00
N TRP A 353 -18.39 10.65 -12.28
CA TRP A 353 -17.23 10.05 -12.94
C TRP A 353 -16.59 8.89 -12.15
N MET A 354 -16.87 8.78 -10.84
CA MET A 354 -16.39 7.72 -9.96
C MET A 354 -17.25 6.46 -9.98
N VAL A 355 -18.42 6.42 -10.63
CA VAL A 355 -19.27 5.22 -10.65
C VAL A 355 -18.49 4.03 -11.24
N GLY A 356 -18.45 2.92 -10.49
CA GLY A 356 -17.62 1.74 -10.77
C GLY A 356 -16.16 1.85 -10.29
N GLY A 357 -15.76 2.98 -9.71
CA GLY A 357 -14.49 3.18 -9.02
C GLY A 357 -14.54 2.73 -7.55
N SER A 358 -13.52 3.08 -6.79
CA SER A 358 -13.40 2.80 -5.34
C SER A 358 -12.56 3.88 -4.65
N TYR A 359 -12.55 3.92 -3.32
CA TYR A 359 -11.59 4.74 -2.57
C TYR A 359 -10.48 3.87 -2.01
N LEU A 360 -9.23 4.25 -2.29
CA LEU A 360 -8.03 3.66 -1.71
C LEU A 360 -7.61 4.51 -0.52
N ALA A 361 -7.67 3.95 0.68
CA ALA A 361 -7.02 4.53 1.85
C ALA A 361 -5.76 3.72 2.20
N ALA A 362 -4.61 4.40 2.23
CA ALA A 362 -3.31 3.83 2.55
C ALA A 362 -2.84 4.31 3.92
N ARG A 363 -2.28 3.39 4.71
CA ARG A 363 -1.74 3.66 6.04
C ARG A 363 -0.39 2.96 6.16
N LYS A 364 0.67 3.74 6.35
CA LYS A 364 1.99 3.20 6.70
C LYS A 364 2.02 2.98 8.21
N ILE A 365 2.08 1.74 8.64
CA ILE A 365 1.97 1.33 10.04
C ILE A 365 3.32 0.74 10.45
N HIS A 366 4.07 1.50 11.26
CA HIS A 366 5.29 1.00 11.88
C HIS A 366 4.93 0.03 13.00
N MET A 367 5.62 -1.11 13.07
CA MET A 367 5.44 -2.14 14.10
C MET A 367 6.63 -2.13 15.06
N TYR A 368 6.35 -2.09 16.37
CA TYR A 368 7.37 -2.18 17.41
C TYR A 368 7.78 -3.64 17.64
N LEU A 369 8.45 -4.24 16.64
CA LEU A 369 8.73 -5.68 16.57
C LEU A 369 9.55 -6.19 17.75
N GLU A 370 10.56 -5.44 18.20
CA GLU A 370 11.38 -5.86 19.33
C GLU A 370 10.60 -5.89 20.65
N VAL A 371 9.58 -5.04 20.79
CA VAL A 371 8.66 -5.08 21.94
C VAL A 371 7.76 -6.30 21.81
N TRP A 372 7.14 -6.47 20.64
CA TRP A 372 6.25 -7.59 20.34
C TRP A 372 6.90 -8.96 20.57
N ASP A 373 8.13 -9.15 20.11
CA ASP A 373 8.86 -10.42 20.20
C ASP A 373 9.21 -10.83 21.64
N ARG A 374 9.02 -9.93 22.61
CA ARG A 374 9.19 -10.19 24.05
C ARG A 374 7.88 -10.47 24.77
N VAL A 375 6.74 -10.26 24.10
CA VAL A 375 5.41 -10.59 24.61
C VAL A 375 5.21 -12.12 24.62
N ARG A 376 4.53 -12.64 25.64
CA ARG A 376 4.22 -14.08 25.72
C ARG A 376 3.31 -14.48 24.56
N LEU A 377 3.45 -15.71 24.05
CA LEU A 377 2.60 -16.19 22.95
C LEU A 377 1.11 -16.04 23.26
N SER A 378 0.66 -16.46 24.44
CA SER A 378 -0.75 -16.35 24.84
C SER A 378 -1.26 -14.91 24.79
N GLU A 379 -0.41 -13.95 25.20
CA GLU A 379 -0.75 -12.53 25.22
C GLU A 379 -0.76 -11.94 23.80
N GLN A 380 0.15 -12.37 22.91
CA GLN A 380 0.06 -12.03 21.48
C GLN A 380 -1.25 -12.55 20.87
N GLU A 381 -1.63 -13.78 21.20
CA GLU A 381 -2.86 -14.39 20.72
C GLU A 381 -4.11 -13.72 21.29
N GLU A 382 -4.10 -13.31 22.56
CA GLU A 382 -5.16 -12.51 23.20
C GLU A 382 -5.31 -11.13 22.55
N VAL A 383 -4.19 -10.43 22.28
CA VAL A 383 -4.18 -9.14 21.58
C VAL A 383 -4.80 -9.26 20.18
N ILE A 384 -4.53 -10.36 19.47
CA ILE A 384 -5.10 -10.56 18.12
C ILE A 384 -6.53 -11.12 18.18
N GLY A 385 -6.80 -12.04 19.12
CA GLY A 385 -8.04 -12.83 19.24
C GLY A 385 -8.08 -14.12 18.41
N ARG A 386 -6.93 -14.55 17.87
CA ARG A 386 -6.75 -15.81 17.11
C ARG A 386 -5.47 -16.49 17.56
N ASP A 387 -5.38 -17.79 17.39
CA ASP A 387 -4.12 -18.51 17.60
C ASP A 387 -3.09 -18.12 16.52
N LYS A 388 -1.81 -18.09 16.88
CA LYS A 388 -0.77 -17.60 15.97
C LYS A 388 -0.44 -18.62 14.87
N ARG A 389 -0.54 -19.91 15.16
CA ARG A 389 -0.04 -20.98 14.29
C ARG A 389 -1.02 -21.26 13.16
N TYR A 390 -2.28 -21.50 13.47
CA TYR A 390 -3.29 -21.92 12.50
C TYR A 390 -4.21 -20.77 12.11
N GLY A 391 -4.30 -19.72 12.93
CA GLY A 391 -5.18 -18.59 12.69
C GLY A 391 -6.64 -18.87 13.07
N ALA A 392 -6.91 -19.91 13.85
CA ALA A 392 -8.22 -20.23 14.39
C ALA A 392 -8.65 -19.20 15.46
N PRO A 393 -9.95 -18.91 15.61
CA PRO A 393 -10.46 -18.11 16.73
C PRO A 393 -10.05 -18.70 18.08
N LEU A 394 -9.76 -17.85 19.08
CA LEU A 394 -9.46 -18.33 20.44
C LEU A 394 -10.63 -19.04 21.13
N SER A 395 -11.85 -18.94 20.58
CA SER A 395 -13.00 -19.74 21.01
C SER A 395 -12.85 -21.24 20.72
N VAL A 396 -11.92 -21.65 19.86
CA VAL A 396 -11.63 -23.06 19.56
C VAL A 396 -10.67 -23.64 20.61
N ASP A 397 -10.97 -24.81 21.16
CA ASP A 397 -10.14 -25.44 22.21
C ASP A 397 -8.91 -26.18 21.67
N ASP A 398 -9.04 -26.84 20.51
CA ASP A 398 -7.95 -27.57 19.84
C ASP A 398 -7.75 -27.00 18.43
N PRO A 399 -6.97 -25.90 18.30
CA PRO A 399 -6.83 -25.21 17.03
C PRO A 399 -6.03 -26.07 16.03
N SER A 400 -6.51 -26.08 14.80
CA SER A 400 -5.94 -26.81 13.68
C SER A 400 -6.10 -25.96 12.41
N ALA A 401 -5.42 -26.34 11.33
CA ALA A 401 -5.50 -25.60 10.07
C ALA A 401 -6.94 -25.55 9.49
N GLU A 402 -7.80 -26.50 9.85
CA GLU A 402 -9.20 -26.53 9.40
C GLU A 402 -10.06 -25.43 10.03
N HIS A 403 -9.66 -24.95 11.21
CA HIS A 403 -10.39 -23.97 12.00
C HIS A 403 -10.05 -22.51 11.66
N GLU A 404 -9.17 -22.25 10.68
CA GLU A 404 -8.82 -20.87 10.29
C GLU A 404 -10.08 -20.05 9.94
N PHE A 405 -10.98 -20.64 9.15
CA PHE A 405 -12.15 -19.97 8.60
C PHE A 405 -13.40 -20.14 9.48
N ASP A 406 -13.27 -20.69 10.68
CA ASP A 406 -14.36 -20.74 11.64
C ASP A 406 -14.81 -19.33 12.01
N ALA A 407 -16.12 -19.19 12.23
CA ALA A 407 -16.73 -17.94 12.65
C ALA A 407 -16.19 -17.51 14.04
N LEU A 408 -16.05 -16.20 14.24
CA LEU A 408 -15.68 -15.65 15.54
C LEU A 408 -16.88 -15.75 16.50
N ASP A 409 -16.83 -16.66 17.48
CA ASP A 409 -17.79 -16.64 18.59
C ASP A 409 -17.32 -15.66 19.68
N LEU A 410 -17.73 -14.40 19.52
CA LEU A 410 -17.41 -13.32 20.46
C LEU A 410 -18.14 -13.45 21.81
N SER A 411 -19.01 -14.45 21.97
CA SER A 411 -19.73 -14.74 23.21
C SER A 411 -19.18 -15.94 23.97
N ALA A 412 -18.32 -16.74 23.33
CA ALA A 412 -17.69 -17.92 23.92
C ALA A 412 -16.91 -17.55 25.19
N ARG A 413 -16.96 -18.45 26.17
CA ARG A 413 -16.27 -18.28 27.45
C ARG A 413 -15.37 -19.45 27.77
N LYS A 414 -14.21 -19.15 28.36
CA LYS A 414 -13.26 -20.11 28.94
C LYS A 414 -12.95 -19.67 30.36
N ASP A 415 -13.10 -20.57 31.32
CA ASP A 415 -12.88 -20.32 32.75
C ASP A 415 -13.61 -19.08 33.31
N GLY A 416 -14.80 -18.79 32.77
CA GLY A 416 -15.64 -17.67 33.20
C GLY A 416 -15.33 -16.34 32.51
N GLU A 417 -14.22 -16.22 31.79
CA GLU A 417 -13.85 -15.05 30.99
C GLU A 417 -14.22 -15.25 29.51
N LEU A 418 -14.23 -14.16 28.73
CA LEU A 418 -14.43 -14.29 27.27
C LEU A 418 -13.23 -15.00 26.65
N ALA A 419 -13.50 -15.98 25.79
CA ALA A 419 -12.45 -16.69 25.07
C ALA A 419 -11.70 -15.77 24.10
N ILE A 420 -12.40 -14.78 23.54
CA ILE A 420 -11.83 -13.69 22.73
C ILE A 420 -12.01 -12.40 23.52
N PRO A 421 -10.93 -11.75 23.99
CA PRO A 421 -11.02 -10.48 24.70
C PRO A 421 -11.77 -9.40 23.90
N LYS A 422 -12.47 -8.48 24.58
CA LYS A 422 -13.26 -7.43 23.89
C LYS A 422 -12.41 -6.41 23.15
N ASP A 423 -11.19 -6.22 23.62
CA ASP A 423 -10.14 -5.37 23.07
C ASP A 423 -9.20 -6.12 22.12
N ALA A 424 -9.42 -7.42 21.90
CA ALA A 424 -8.72 -8.17 20.87
C ALA A 424 -9.00 -7.57 19.48
N HIS A 425 -7.97 -7.45 18.66
CA HIS A 425 -8.03 -6.81 17.35
C HIS A 425 -9.20 -7.33 16.50
N VAL A 426 -9.34 -8.66 16.36
CA VAL A 426 -10.43 -9.26 15.57
C VAL A 426 -11.82 -8.96 16.14
N ALA A 427 -11.97 -8.81 17.46
CA ALA A 427 -13.23 -8.46 18.09
C ALA A 427 -13.57 -6.97 17.83
N VAL A 428 -12.59 -6.08 17.90
CA VAL A 428 -12.78 -4.64 17.64
C VAL A 428 -13.19 -4.39 16.19
N VAL A 429 -12.57 -5.09 15.23
CA VAL A 429 -12.82 -4.90 13.79
C VAL A 429 -13.91 -5.80 13.20
N ALA A 430 -14.48 -6.73 13.99
CA ALA A 430 -15.53 -7.64 13.55
C ALA A 430 -16.73 -6.89 12.95
N PRO A 431 -17.29 -7.33 11.80
CA PRO A 431 -18.49 -6.71 11.21
C PRO A 431 -19.67 -6.60 12.18
N GLU A 432 -19.85 -7.60 13.05
CA GLU A 432 -20.90 -7.66 14.07
C GLU A 432 -20.83 -6.48 15.06
N ASN A 433 -19.61 -5.97 15.30
CA ASN A 433 -19.36 -4.81 16.15
C ASN A 433 -19.31 -3.48 15.37
N ASN A 434 -19.48 -3.53 14.04
CA ASN A 434 -19.28 -2.41 13.12
C ASN A 434 -20.42 -2.26 12.10
N GLY A 435 -21.66 -2.57 12.51
CA GLY A 435 -22.84 -2.34 11.67
C GLY A 435 -22.91 -3.23 10.43
N GLY A 436 -22.18 -4.35 10.43
CA GLY A 436 -22.05 -5.26 9.30
C GLY A 436 -21.10 -4.77 8.20
N HIS A 437 -20.40 -3.66 8.40
CA HIS A 437 -19.42 -3.17 7.43
C HIS A 437 -18.25 -4.14 7.30
N ARG A 438 -17.86 -4.40 6.06
CA ARG A 438 -16.67 -5.18 5.70
C ARG A 438 -15.71 -4.27 4.94
N MET A 439 -14.49 -4.77 4.74
CA MET A 439 -13.46 -4.04 4.00
C MET A 439 -12.64 -5.00 3.16
N LEU A 440 -12.24 -4.55 1.97
CA LEU A 440 -11.27 -5.25 1.14
C LEU A 440 -9.88 -4.71 1.51
N ARG A 441 -9.18 -5.46 2.36
CA ARG A 441 -7.81 -5.18 2.78
C ARG A 441 -6.83 -5.75 1.77
N ARG A 442 -5.81 -4.98 1.42
CA ARG A 442 -4.80 -5.33 0.41
C ARG A 442 -3.39 -4.90 0.82
N GLY A 443 -3.05 -5.12 2.09
CA GLY A 443 -1.78 -4.69 2.68
C GLY A 443 -0.58 -5.58 2.31
N TYR A 444 0.60 -5.04 2.57
CA TYR A 444 1.92 -5.66 2.34
C TYR A 444 2.87 -5.38 3.50
N ASN A 445 3.72 -6.35 3.87
CA ASN A 445 4.80 -6.07 4.81
C ASN A 445 5.82 -5.14 4.14
N TYR A 446 6.46 -4.28 4.93
CA TYR A 446 7.55 -3.44 4.44
C TYR A 446 8.71 -3.41 5.43
N THR A 447 9.89 -3.09 4.90
CA THR A 447 11.09 -2.75 5.67
C THR A 447 11.80 -1.62 4.93
N ASP A 448 12.18 -0.59 5.67
CA ASP A 448 12.99 0.52 5.19
C ASP A 448 14.44 0.42 5.73
N GLY A 449 14.84 -0.79 6.15
CA GLY A 449 16.13 -1.07 6.77
C GLY A 449 16.07 -0.99 8.29
N ASN A 450 17.14 -0.46 8.89
CA ASN A 450 17.27 -0.33 10.34
C ASN A 450 17.35 1.15 10.74
N ASP A 451 16.78 1.48 11.89
CA ASP A 451 16.89 2.81 12.48
C ASP A 451 18.30 3.06 13.06
N SER A 452 18.54 4.28 13.53
CA SER A 452 19.82 4.68 14.14
C SER A 452 20.25 3.86 15.39
N LEU A 453 19.33 3.10 15.98
CA LEU A 453 19.55 2.24 17.15
C LEU A 453 19.69 0.76 16.74
N GLY A 454 19.66 0.45 15.44
CA GLY A 454 19.74 -0.90 14.90
C GLY A 454 18.42 -1.67 14.92
N ARG A 455 17.31 -1.04 15.30
CA ARG A 455 15.97 -1.66 15.29
C ARG A 455 15.43 -1.71 13.87
N LEU A 456 14.60 -2.68 13.57
CA LEU A 456 14.06 -2.82 12.22
C LEU A 456 12.99 -1.73 11.97
N ASP A 457 13.20 -0.83 11.00
CA ASP A 457 12.14 0.08 10.55
C ASP A 457 11.24 -0.68 9.57
N ALA A 458 10.23 -1.32 10.12
CA ALA A 458 9.37 -2.22 9.37
C ALA A 458 7.94 -2.20 9.92
N GLY A 459 7.04 -2.77 9.14
CA GLY A 459 5.67 -2.97 9.56
C GLY A 459 4.75 -3.32 8.42
N LEU A 460 3.55 -2.78 8.45
CA LEU A 460 2.49 -3.03 7.48
C LEU A 460 2.20 -1.77 6.68
N PHE A 461 2.35 -1.85 5.36
CA PHE A 461 1.75 -0.88 4.46
C PHE A 461 0.33 -1.34 4.17
N PHE A 462 -0.60 -0.85 4.99
CA PHE A 462 -2.00 -1.22 4.93
C PHE A 462 -2.70 -0.45 3.82
N ILE A 463 -3.46 -1.17 3.01
CA ILE A 463 -4.31 -0.61 1.95
C ILE A 463 -5.71 -1.17 2.15
N VAL A 464 -6.71 -0.30 2.05
CA VAL A 464 -8.11 -0.70 1.97
C VAL A 464 -8.76 -0.07 0.76
N PHE A 465 -9.57 -0.89 0.06
CA PHE A 465 -10.52 -0.43 -0.93
C PHE A 465 -11.92 -0.47 -0.34
N ALA A 466 -12.64 0.65 -0.47
CA ALA A 466 -13.99 0.80 0.07
C ALA A 466 -14.84 1.71 -0.84
N ARG A 467 -16.15 1.43 -0.89
CA ARG A 467 -17.15 2.28 -1.55
C ARG A 467 -17.26 3.65 -0.88
N ASP A 468 -17.35 3.68 0.45
CA ASP A 468 -17.27 4.90 1.24
C ASP A 468 -16.51 4.62 2.55
N PRO A 469 -15.25 5.08 2.68
CA PRO A 469 -14.47 4.85 3.89
C PRO A 469 -15.05 5.57 5.11
N ARG A 470 -15.90 6.59 4.95
CA ARG A 470 -16.57 7.28 6.07
C ARG A 470 -17.61 6.39 6.75
N ALA A 471 -18.22 5.46 6.01
CA ALA A 471 -19.22 4.54 6.55
C ALA A 471 -18.60 3.35 7.30
N GLY A 472 -17.53 2.75 6.75
CA GLY A 472 -16.90 1.56 7.32
C GLY A 472 -15.52 1.82 7.93
N PHE A 473 -14.53 2.14 7.09
CA PHE A 473 -13.13 2.16 7.48
C PHE A 473 -12.79 3.19 8.57
N PHE A 474 -13.21 4.45 8.45
CA PHE A 474 -12.87 5.49 9.44
C PHE A 474 -13.50 5.25 10.82
N PRO A 475 -14.77 4.83 10.93
CA PRO A 475 -15.34 4.42 12.22
C PRO A 475 -14.61 3.22 12.84
N ILE A 476 -14.22 2.23 12.04
CA ILE A 476 -13.46 1.06 12.53
C ILE A 476 -12.08 1.49 13.01
N LEU A 477 -11.35 2.27 12.22
CA LEU A 477 -10.03 2.78 12.60
C LEU A 477 -10.09 3.64 13.87
N ARG A 478 -11.13 4.47 14.03
CA ARG A 478 -11.37 5.22 15.28
C ARG A 478 -11.50 4.28 16.48
N LYS A 479 -12.37 3.27 16.40
CA LYS A 479 -12.54 2.28 17.47
C LYS A 479 -11.24 1.56 17.78
N MET A 480 -10.46 1.20 16.76
CA MET A 480 -9.14 0.61 16.96
C MET A 480 -8.26 1.54 17.81
N THR A 481 -8.10 2.79 17.41
CA THR A 481 -7.25 3.76 18.14
C THR A 481 -7.69 4.05 19.58
N GLU A 482 -8.93 3.72 19.94
CA GLU A 482 -9.50 3.95 21.28
C GLU A 482 -9.52 2.69 22.15
N LYS A 483 -9.57 1.49 21.57
CA LYS A 483 -9.94 0.26 22.28
C LYS A 483 -9.12 -0.98 21.94
N ASP A 484 -8.35 -0.96 20.86
CA ASP A 484 -7.66 -2.15 20.36
C ASP A 484 -6.32 -2.32 21.07
N ALA A 485 -6.13 -3.47 21.72
CA ALA A 485 -4.91 -3.82 22.42
C ALA A 485 -3.69 -3.84 21.49
N LEU A 486 -3.89 -4.06 20.19
CA LEU A 486 -2.80 -4.06 19.21
C LEU A 486 -2.13 -2.69 19.07
N THR A 487 -2.83 -1.60 19.40
CA THR A 487 -2.31 -0.22 19.26
C THR A 487 -1.12 0.08 20.15
N GLU A 488 -0.86 -0.72 21.19
CA GLU A 488 0.38 -0.63 21.98
C GLU A 488 1.63 -0.99 21.18
N TYR A 489 1.48 -1.84 20.15
CA TYR A 489 2.59 -2.45 19.42
C TYR A 489 2.81 -1.85 18.03
N LEU A 490 2.04 -0.83 17.65
CA LEU A 490 2.13 -0.20 16.34
C LEU A 490 1.88 1.30 16.39
N GLN A 491 2.31 1.99 15.34
CA GLN A 491 2.02 3.40 15.16
C GLN A 491 1.81 3.72 13.69
N HIS A 492 0.76 4.48 13.39
CA HIS A 492 0.54 5.01 12.05
C HIS A 492 1.49 6.20 11.81
N VAL A 493 2.34 6.08 10.80
CA VAL A 493 3.38 7.06 10.44
C VAL A 493 3.19 7.68 9.05
N GLY A 494 2.22 7.20 8.28
CA GLY A 494 1.83 7.78 6.99
C GLY A 494 0.38 7.51 6.67
N SER A 495 -0.27 8.42 5.96
CA SER A 495 -1.69 8.34 5.62
C SER A 495 -1.97 8.97 4.26
N ALA A 496 -2.73 8.30 3.41
CA ALA A 496 -3.17 8.89 2.15
C ALA A 496 -4.54 8.36 1.74
N LEU A 497 -5.28 9.15 0.97
CA LEU A 497 -6.61 8.81 0.47
C LEU A 497 -6.74 9.26 -0.98
N PHE A 498 -7.16 8.32 -1.83
CA PHE A 498 -7.26 8.52 -3.27
C PHE A 498 -8.61 8.00 -3.80
N ALA A 499 -9.20 8.75 -4.72
CA ALA A 499 -10.31 8.29 -5.54
C ALA A 499 -9.76 7.50 -6.72
N VAL A 500 -10.05 6.20 -6.76
CA VAL A 500 -9.62 5.29 -7.83
C VAL A 500 -10.76 5.23 -8.85
N PRO A 501 -10.62 5.82 -10.06
CA PRO A 501 -11.67 5.82 -11.08
C PRO A 501 -12.06 4.39 -11.49
N PRO A 502 -13.20 4.22 -12.20
CA PRO A 502 -13.52 2.97 -12.86
C PRO A 502 -12.40 2.52 -13.81
N GLY A 503 -12.49 1.26 -14.25
CA GLY A 503 -11.55 0.71 -15.20
C GLY A 503 -11.58 1.43 -16.55
N VAL A 504 -10.52 1.23 -17.33
CA VAL A 504 -10.36 1.85 -18.65
C VAL A 504 -11.19 1.05 -19.67
N ALA A 505 -12.15 1.69 -20.32
CA ALA A 505 -12.94 1.07 -21.38
C ALA A 505 -12.15 0.92 -22.69
N GLU A 506 -12.64 0.14 -23.65
CA GLU A 506 -12.00 -0.06 -24.96
C GLU A 506 -11.82 1.25 -25.74
N GLY A 507 -12.78 2.18 -25.63
CA GLY A 507 -12.72 3.50 -26.28
C GLY A 507 -11.97 4.58 -25.50
N ASP A 508 -11.58 4.32 -24.25
CA ASP A 508 -10.91 5.30 -23.42
C ASP A 508 -9.43 5.41 -23.81
N THR A 509 -8.94 6.64 -23.90
CA THR A 509 -7.55 6.95 -24.24
C THR A 509 -6.67 7.12 -23.01
N MET A 510 -7.27 7.33 -21.82
CA MET A 510 -6.56 7.53 -20.57
C MET A 510 -7.37 7.07 -19.36
N VAL A 511 -6.68 6.66 -18.30
CA VAL A 511 -7.29 6.45 -17.00
C VAL A 511 -7.92 7.74 -16.47
N GLY A 512 -9.12 7.63 -15.90
CA GLY A 512 -9.86 8.77 -15.40
C GLY A 512 -10.42 9.69 -16.49
N GLN A 513 -10.57 9.24 -17.74
CA GLN A 513 -11.05 10.09 -18.84
C GLN A 513 -12.33 10.88 -18.50
N ARG A 514 -13.31 10.21 -17.88
CA ARG A 514 -14.60 10.81 -17.47
C ARG A 514 -14.48 11.97 -16.46
N LEU A 515 -13.38 12.07 -15.72
CA LEU A 515 -13.13 13.23 -14.84
C LEU A 515 -12.94 14.52 -15.65
N PHE A 516 -12.36 14.41 -16.86
CA PHE A 516 -11.99 15.55 -17.70
C PHE A 516 -13.02 15.87 -18.80
N GLU A 517 -14.12 15.12 -18.85
CA GLU A 517 -15.31 15.36 -19.69
C GLU A 517 -16.39 16.03 -18.84
#